data_AF-A0A972ZU83-F1
#
_entry.id   AF-A0A972ZU83-F1
#
_cell.length_a   1.000
_cell.length_b   1.000
_cell.length_c   1.000
_cell.angle_alpha   90.00
_cell.angle_beta   90.00
_cell.angle_gamma   90.00
#
_symmetry.space_group_name_H-M   'P 1'
#
loop_
_entity.id
_entity.type
_entity.pdbx_description
1 polymer ?
#
loop_
_entity_poly.entity_id
_entity_poly.type
_entity_poly.pdbx_seq_one_letter_code
_entity_poly.pdbx_strand_id
1 'polypeptide(L)'
;MPDFNPKYGQDIKEINEKVKESSLFVQQINKELSKVIVGQKYMIDRLLVALLANGHILIEGVPGLAKTLAVKTLAKCVQTKFQRIQFTPDLL
;
A
#
# COMPACT_ATOMS: atom_id res chain seq x y z
N MET A 1 -2.08 -41.08 -13.48
CA MET A 1 -2.12 -39.65 -13.82
C MET A 1 -3.30 -39.04 -13.07
N PRO A 2 -3.12 -38.03 -12.21
CA PRO A 2 -4.24 -37.39 -11.55
C PRO A 2 -4.91 -36.38 -12.49
N ASP A 3 -6.22 -36.48 -12.60
CA ASP A 3 -7.08 -35.75 -13.52
C ASP A 3 -7.06 -34.24 -13.30
N PHE A 4 -6.92 -33.47 -14.38
CA PHE A 4 -7.06 -32.01 -14.37
C PHE A 4 -8.54 -31.65 -14.20
N ASN A 5 -8.97 -31.37 -12.97
CA ASN A 5 -10.37 -31.04 -12.66
C ASN A 5 -10.73 -29.63 -13.18
N PRO A 6 -11.63 -29.49 -14.17
CA PRO A 6 -11.96 -28.21 -14.81
C PRO A 6 -12.69 -27.21 -13.88
N LYS A 7 -13.19 -27.63 -12.71
CA LYS A 7 -13.81 -26.71 -11.73
C LYS A 7 -12.84 -25.63 -11.25
N TYR A 8 -11.58 -25.98 -10.99
CA TYR A 8 -10.58 -25.01 -10.50
C TYR A 8 -10.35 -23.86 -11.48
N GLY A 9 -10.40 -24.11 -12.80
CA GLY A 9 -10.20 -23.07 -13.81
C GLY A 9 -11.33 -22.04 -13.87
N GLN A 10 -12.56 -22.44 -13.52
CA GLN A 10 -13.72 -21.56 -13.47
C GLN A 10 -13.72 -20.73 -12.19
N ASP A 11 -13.43 -21.37 -11.05
CA ASP A 11 -13.29 -20.70 -9.75
C ASP A 11 -12.15 -19.66 -9.75
N ILE A 12 -11.00 -19.98 -10.36
CA ILE A 12 -9.86 -19.05 -10.46
C ILE A 12 -10.23 -17.82 -11.31
N LYS A 13 -11.00 -17.98 -12.39
CA LYS A 13 -11.44 -16.84 -13.22
C LYS A 13 -12.37 -15.91 -12.46
N GLU A 14 -13.34 -16.47 -11.74
CA GLU A 14 -14.31 -15.68 -10.97
C GLU A 14 -13.64 -14.92 -9.82
N ILE A 15 -12.67 -15.54 -9.13
CA ILE A 15 -11.85 -14.88 -8.11
C ILE A 15 -11.05 -13.72 -8.71
N ASN A 16 -10.38 -13.94 -9.85
CA ASN A 16 -9.60 -12.88 -10.50
C ASN A 16 -10.47 -11.69 -10.92
N GLU A 17 -11.69 -11.94 -11.37
CA GLU A 17 -12.61 -10.89 -11.79
C GLU A 17 -13.08 -10.04 -10.60
N LYS A 18 -13.46 -10.69 -9.49
CA LYS A 18 -13.80 -10.00 -8.22
C LYS A 18 -12.62 -9.21 -7.66
N VAL A 19 -11.40 -9.76 -7.73
CA VAL A 19 -10.17 -9.07 -7.33
C VAL A 19 -9.93 -7.85 -8.20
N LYS A 20 -10.11 -7.97 -9.52
CA LYS A 20 -9.90 -6.86 -10.46
C LYS A 20 -10.83 -5.69 -10.15
N GLU A 21 -12.12 -5.96 -9.95
CA GLU A 21 -13.12 -4.95 -9.60
C GLU A 21 -12.79 -4.29 -8.25
N SER A 22 -12.47 -5.10 -7.24
CA SER A 22 -12.13 -4.60 -5.90
C SER A 22 -10.79 -3.84 -5.87
N SER A 23 -9.87 -4.08 -6.80
CA SER A 23 -8.54 -3.46 -6.82
C SER A 23 -8.50 -2.06 -7.46
N LEU A 24 -9.60 -1.58 -8.04
CA LEU A 24 -9.64 -0.30 -8.77
C LEU A 24 -9.20 0.89 -7.91
N PHE A 25 -9.61 0.93 -6.64
CA PHE A 25 -9.23 2.02 -5.73
C PHE A 25 -7.72 2.04 -5.45
N VAL A 26 -7.06 0.87 -5.43
CA VAL A 26 -5.61 0.76 -5.22
C VAL A 26 -4.85 1.42 -6.36
N GLN A 27 -5.32 1.24 -7.60
CA GLN A 27 -4.74 1.90 -8.76
C GLN A 27 -4.91 3.43 -8.71
N GLN A 28 -6.07 3.90 -8.26
CA GLN A 28 -6.32 5.34 -8.08
C GLN A 28 -5.40 5.95 -7.02
N ILE A 29 -5.26 5.32 -5.86
CA ILE A 29 -4.34 5.80 -4.81
C ILE A 29 -2.89 5.81 -5.32
N ASN A 30 -2.45 4.74 -5.98
CA ASN A 30 -1.11 4.67 -6.58
C ASN A 30 -0.85 5.81 -7.57
N LYS A 31 -1.84 6.13 -8.41
CA LYS A 31 -1.75 7.22 -9.38
C LYS A 31 -1.59 8.57 -8.69
N GLU A 32 -2.35 8.84 -7.63
CA GLU A 32 -2.23 10.09 -6.87
C GLU A 32 -0.89 10.20 -6.13
N LEU A 33 -0.43 9.11 -5.51
CA LEU A 33 0.88 9.07 -4.85
C LEU A 33 2.04 9.33 -5.81
N SER A 34 1.97 8.76 -7.02
CA SER A 34 3.01 8.90 -8.04
C SER A 34 3.16 10.33 -8.58
N LYS A 35 2.17 11.22 -8.39
CA LYS A 35 2.28 12.64 -8.77
C LYS A 35 3.19 13.42 -7.84
N VAL A 36 3.28 13.00 -6.58
CA VAL A 36 4.03 13.71 -5.52
C VAL A 36 5.36 13.02 -5.23
N ILE A 37 5.40 11.70 -5.37
CA ILE A 37 6.54 10.87 -4.99
C ILE A 37 7.09 10.21 -6.24
N VAL A 38 8.29 10.64 -6.65
CA VAL A 38 8.97 10.12 -7.85
C VAL A 38 10.06 9.14 -7.44
N GLY A 39 10.17 8.01 -8.16
CA GLY A 39 11.26 7.03 -7.98
C GLY A 39 11.17 6.15 -6.74
N GLN A 40 10.09 6.23 -5.94
CA GLN A 40 9.92 5.45 -4.70
C GLN A 40 8.74 4.46 -4.77
N LYS A 41 8.61 3.74 -5.89
CA LYS A 41 7.51 2.78 -6.09
C LYS A 41 7.48 1.70 -5.00
N TYR A 42 8.63 1.13 -4.66
CA TYR A 42 8.72 0.08 -3.64
C TYR A 42 8.17 0.53 -2.27
N MET A 43 8.50 1.74 -1.83
CA MET A 43 7.99 2.30 -0.57
C MET A 43 6.47 2.47 -0.61
N ILE A 44 5.94 2.98 -1.72
CA ILE A 44 4.48 3.15 -1.92
C ILE A 44 3.76 1.80 -1.86
N ASP A 45 4.27 0.79 -2.57
CA ASP A 45 3.66 -0.54 -2.59
C ASP A 45 3.61 -1.14 -1.18
N ARG A 46 4.69 -1.01 -0.39
CA ARG A 46 4.73 -1.49 1.00
C ARG A 46 3.79 -0.74 1.92
N LEU A 47 3.65 0.58 1.75
CA LEU A 47 2.69 1.38 2.50
C LEU A 47 1.24 0.93 2.25
N LEU A 48 0.90 0.66 0.99
CA LEU A 48 -0.43 0.18 0.63
C LEU A 48 -0.69 -1.23 1.17
N VAL A 49 0.27 -2.13 1.07
CA VAL A 49 0.16 -3.47 1.65
C VAL A 49 -0.08 -3.39 3.16
N ALA A 50 0.69 -2.58 3.88
CA ALA A 50 0.51 -2.39 5.32
C ALA A 50 -0.88 -1.84 5.65
N LEU A 51 -1.36 -0.84 4.92
CA LEU A 51 -2.68 -0.26 5.11
C LEU A 51 -3.80 -1.28 4.88
N LEU A 52 -3.74 -2.02 3.78
CA LEU A 52 -4.77 -3.00 3.41
C LEU A 52 -4.80 -4.22 4.32
N ALA A 53 -3.64 -4.62 4.85
CA ALA A 53 -3.52 -5.71 5.80
C ALA A 53 -3.79 -5.30 7.25
N ASN A 54 -4.14 -4.02 7.51
CA ASN A 54 -4.23 -3.44 8.85
C ASN A 54 -2.96 -3.67 9.69
N GLY A 55 -1.80 -3.58 9.04
CA GLY A 55 -0.48 -3.79 9.64
C GLY A 55 0.27 -2.49 9.94
N HIS A 56 1.42 -2.62 10.61
CA HIS A 56 2.34 -1.52 10.89
C HIS A 56 3.58 -1.64 10.01
N ILE A 57 4.19 -0.50 9.68
CA ILE A 57 5.38 -0.44 8.83
C ILE A 57 6.46 0.41 9.49
N LEU A 58 7.69 -0.09 9.45
CA LEU A 58 8.90 0.65 9.79
C LEU A 58 9.56 1.14 8.49
N ILE A 59 9.82 2.44 8.39
CA ILE A 59 10.38 3.06 7.17
C ILE A 59 11.82 3.52 7.43
N GLU A 60 12.76 2.64 7.13
CA GLU A 60 14.20 2.90 7.21
C GLU A 60 14.76 3.48 5.92
N GLY A 61 15.95 4.07 5.97
CA GLY A 61 16.62 4.70 4.82
C GLY A 61 17.17 6.09 5.13
N VAL A 62 17.91 6.65 4.19
CA VAL A 62 18.62 7.93 4.38
C VAL A 62 17.65 9.13 4.44
N PRO A 63 18.03 10.23 5.12
CA PRO A 63 17.26 11.46 5.13
C PRO A 63 17.01 11.99 3.70
N GLY A 64 15.86 12.63 3.48
CA GLY A 64 15.54 13.25 2.19
C GLY A 64 14.78 12.38 1.18
N LEU A 65 14.55 11.09 1.46
CA LEU A 65 13.82 10.18 0.55
C LEU A 65 12.29 10.27 0.63
N ALA A 66 11.74 11.46 0.87
CA ALA A 66 10.30 11.72 0.88
C ALA A 66 9.47 10.83 1.84
N LYS A 67 10.06 10.16 2.84
CA LYS A 67 9.34 9.24 3.77
C LYS A 67 8.13 9.89 4.44
N THR A 68 8.34 11.05 5.10
CA THR A 68 7.26 11.80 5.74
C THR A 68 6.24 12.30 4.74
N LEU A 69 6.70 12.73 3.56
CA LEU A 69 5.83 13.19 2.48
C LEU A 69 4.95 12.03 1.96
N ALA A 70 5.48 10.83 1.88
CA ALA A 70 4.78 9.65 1.42
C ALA A 70 3.61 9.27 2.34
N VAL A 71 3.89 9.16 3.64
CA VAL A 71 2.86 8.84 4.64
C VAL A 71 1.79 9.94 4.70
N LYS A 72 2.21 11.21 4.66
CA LYS A 72 1.28 12.36 4.67
C LYS A 72 0.40 12.39 3.41
N THR A 73 0.97 12.07 2.24
CA THR A 73 0.22 12.05 0.97
C THR A 73 -0.75 10.87 0.94
N LEU A 74 -0.33 9.69 1.40
CA LEU A 74 -1.22 8.54 1.54
C LEU A 74 -2.43 8.85 2.43
N ALA A 75 -2.18 9.43 3.62
CA ALA A 75 -3.25 9.81 4.53
C ALA A 75 -4.26 10.76 3.88
N LYS A 76 -3.79 11.73 3.07
CA LYS A 76 -4.67 12.61 2.28
C LYS A 76 -5.46 11.85 1.22
N CYS A 77 -4.84 10.94 0.48
CA CYS A 77 -5.49 10.15 -0.57
C CYS A 77 -6.63 9.29 -0.01
N VAL A 78 -6.45 8.71 1.18
CA VAL A 78 -7.46 7.87 1.84
C VAL A 78 -8.33 8.60 2.86
N GLN A 79 -8.21 9.94 2.92
CA GLN A 79 -8.98 10.81 3.83
C GLN A 79 -8.90 10.40 5.31
N THR A 80 -7.70 10.02 5.77
CA THR A 80 -7.44 9.66 7.17
C THR A 80 -6.64 10.76 7.90
N LYS A 81 -6.66 10.69 9.23
CA LYS A 81 -5.87 11.60 10.07
C LYS A 81 -4.39 11.19 10.04
N PHE A 82 -3.52 12.15 9.78
CA PHE A 82 -2.07 11.99 9.91
C PHE A 82 -1.60 12.59 11.23
N GLN A 83 -0.89 11.81 12.05
CA GLN A 83 -0.23 12.28 13.27
C GLN A 83 1.25 11.91 13.21
N ARG A 84 2.12 12.86 13.55
CA ARG A 84 3.57 12.64 13.66
C ARG A 84 3.96 12.76 15.12
N ILE A 85 4.49 11.68 15.67
CA ILE A 85 5.07 11.63 17.02
C ILE A 85 6.57 11.48 16.83
N GLN A 86 7.35 12.42 17.37
CA GLN A 86 8.81 12.35 17.35
C GLN A 86 9.27 11.71 18.65
N PHE A 87 9.92 10.55 18.56
CA PHE A 87 10.66 10.00 19.68
C PHE A 87 11.87 10.90 19.94
N THR A 88 11.88 11.55 21.09
CA THR A 88 13.06 12.20 21.66
C THR A 88 13.70 11.24 22.65
N PRO A 89 15.03 11.21 22.77
CA PRO A 89 15.72 10.36 23.75
C PRO A 89 15.51 10.82 25.21
N ASP A 90 14.74 11.89 25.44
CA ASP A 90 14.39 12.39 26.77
C ASP A 90 13.53 11.36 27.52
N LEU A 91 14.20 10.70 28.45
CA LEU A 91 13.69 9.75 29.42
C LEU A 91 13.70 10.47 30.78
N LEU A 92 12.60 11.14 31.12
CA LEU A 92 12.28 11.57 32.49
C LEU A 92 11.07 10.78 32.97
#